data_AF-D4M4T9-F1
#
_entry.id   AF-D4M4T9-F1
#
_cell.length_a   1.000
_cell.length_b   1.000
_cell.length_c   1.000
_cell.angle_alpha   90.00
_cell.angle_beta   90.00
_cell.angle_gamma   90.00
#
_symmetry.space_group_name_H-M   'P 1'
#
loop_
_entity.id
_entity.type
_entity.pdbx_description
1 polymer ?
#
loop_
_entity_poly.entity_id
_entity_poly.type
_entity_poly.pdbx_seq_one_letter_code
_entity_poly.pdbx_strand_id
1 'polypeptide(L)'
;MRQERYDVSVNLKKREENKKTAYNIIEICKKNNWKKIGVVSSTSYKKDKVVAILSRSLKKAGETGISFTEIEPLKIYADAIYKIQDCDAVVLAEKYNYTKFSDFEDMLQTLKEYNINIVGVVTF
;
A
#
# COMPACT_ATOMS: atom_id res chain seq x y z
N MET A 1 -20.12 -12.03 36.76
CA MET A 1 -20.43 -11.97 35.31
C MET A 1 -19.27 -12.59 34.56
N ARG A 2 -19.49 -13.72 33.86
CA ARG A 2 -18.47 -14.36 33.02
C ARG A 2 -18.40 -13.55 31.73
N GLN A 3 -17.30 -12.84 31.47
CA GLN A 3 -17.10 -12.21 30.16
C GLN A 3 -16.98 -13.33 29.12
N GLU A 4 -18.01 -13.48 28.29
CA GLU A 4 -17.92 -14.32 27.09
C GLU A 4 -16.82 -13.74 26.19
N ARG A 5 -15.70 -14.45 26.09
CA ARG A 5 -14.66 -14.13 25.13
C ARG A 5 -15.19 -14.50 23.75
N TYR A 6 -15.65 -13.50 23.00
CA TYR A 6 -15.94 -13.65 21.58
C TYR A 6 -14.63 -13.88 20.84
N ASP A 7 -14.33 -15.13 20.51
CA ASP A 7 -13.16 -15.48 19.72
C ASP A 7 -13.45 -15.13 18.25
N VAL A 8 -13.19 -13.87 17.90
CA VAL A 8 -13.34 -13.40 16.52
C VAL A 8 -12.32 -14.18 15.67
N SER A 9 -12.81 -14.88 14.64
CA SER A 9 -11.96 -15.67 13.77
C SER A 9 -10.79 -14.82 13.24
N VAL A 10 -9.60 -15.42 13.14
CA VAL A 10 -8.38 -14.75 12.67
C VAL A 10 -8.62 -14.05 11.31
N ASN A 11 -9.44 -14.66 10.46
CA ASN A 11 -9.83 -14.11 9.16
C ASN A 11 -10.69 -12.84 9.26
N LEU A 12 -11.61 -12.78 10.22
CA LEU A 12 -12.42 -11.58 10.48
C LEU A 12 -11.54 -10.43 11.00
N LYS A 13 -10.63 -10.71 11.95
CA LYS A 13 -9.68 -9.72 12.45
C LYS A 13 -8.82 -9.13 11.32
N LYS A 14 -8.19 -9.99 10.52
CA LYS A 14 -7.36 -9.57 9.38
C LYS A 14 -8.16 -8.75 8.35
N ARG A 15 -9.43 -9.09 8.14
CA ARG A 15 -10.30 -8.35 7.21
C ARG A 15 -10.63 -6.93 7.71
N GLU A 16 -10.95 -6.79 9.00
CA GLU A 16 -11.21 -5.47 9.59
C GLU A 16 -9.94 -4.62 9.68
N GLU A 17 -8.79 -5.21 9.98
CA GLU A 17 -7.49 -4.53 9.94
C GLU A 17 -7.18 -3.99 8.54
N ASN A 18 -7.28 -4.84 7.50
CA ASN A 18 -7.06 -4.42 6.12
C ASN A 18 -8.00 -3.29 5.70
N LYS A 19 -9.27 -3.35 6.14
CA LYS A 19 -10.25 -2.31 5.89
C LYS A 19 -9.85 -1.00 6.55
N LYS A 20 -9.46 -1.04 7.83
CA LYS A 20 -9.00 0.15 8.57
C LYS A 20 -7.76 0.77 7.91
N THR A 21 -6.77 -0.04 7.54
CA THR A 21 -5.56 0.44 6.84
C THR A 21 -5.90 1.09 5.51
N ALA A 22 -6.81 0.49 4.73
CA ALA A 22 -7.25 1.07 3.47
C ALA A 22 -7.95 2.43 3.67
N TYR A 23 -8.81 2.57 4.69
CA TYR A 23 -9.44 3.86 5.01
C TYR A 23 -8.41 4.92 5.41
N ASN A 24 -7.44 4.58 6.26
CA ASN A 24 -6.39 5.51 6.66
C ASN A 24 -5.58 6.01 5.44
N ILE A 25 -5.22 5.11 4.52
CA ILE A 25 -4.54 5.48 3.27
C ILE A 25 -5.39 6.46 2.46
N ILE A 26 -6.69 6.18 2.31
CA ILE A 26 -7.62 7.04 1.57
C ILE A 26 -7.71 8.42 2.22
N GLU A 27 -7.83 8.50 3.55
CA GLU A 27 -7.87 9.78 4.26
C GLU A 27 -6.60 10.61 4.09
N ILE A 28 -5.42 9.97 4.15
CA ILE A 28 -4.13 10.63 3.89
C ILE A 28 -4.10 11.17 2.46
N CYS A 29 -4.52 10.36 1.48
CA CYS A 29 -4.55 10.79 0.08
C CYS A 29 -5.48 12.00 -0.11
N LYS A 30 -6.68 11.98 0.50
CA LYS A 30 -7.62 13.11 0.48
C LYS A 30 -7.03 14.37 1.09
N LYS A 31 -6.43 14.26 2.28
CA LYS A 31 -5.85 15.40 3.01
C LYS A 31 -4.76 16.11 2.21
N ASN A 32 -3.98 15.34 1.44
CA ASN A 32 -2.89 15.86 0.61
C ASN A 32 -3.30 16.11 -0.85
N ASN A 33 -4.58 15.92 -1.20
CA ASN A 33 -5.11 16.01 -2.56
C ASN A 33 -4.37 15.12 -3.59
N TRP A 34 -3.89 13.95 -3.13
CA TRP A 34 -3.25 12.95 -3.97
C TRP A 34 -4.29 12.07 -4.66
N LYS A 35 -4.14 11.89 -5.97
CA LYS A 35 -5.11 11.22 -6.86
C LYS A 35 -4.54 9.98 -7.51
N LYS A 36 -3.27 9.97 -7.89
CA LYS A 36 -2.63 8.83 -8.54
C LYS A 36 -1.60 8.22 -7.61
N ILE A 37 -1.92 7.04 -7.09
CA ILE A 37 -1.10 6.36 -6.08
C ILE A 37 -0.47 5.11 -6.67
N GLY A 38 0.86 5.05 -6.63
CA GLY A 38 1.61 3.87 -7.02
C GLY A 38 1.61 2.83 -5.89
N VAL A 39 1.43 1.56 -6.23
CA VAL A 39 1.62 0.45 -5.28
C VAL A 39 2.88 -0.29 -5.68
N VAL A 40 3.93 -0.18 -4.86
CA VAL A 40 5.25 -0.75 -5.12
C VAL A 40 5.64 -1.71 -3.99
N SER A 41 6.58 -2.61 -4.28
CA SER A 41 7.10 -3.58 -3.31
C SER A 41 8.60 -3.68 -3.56
N SER A 42 9.35 -3.97 -2.51
CA SER A 42 10.80 -4.22 -2.58
C SER A 42 11.14 -5.45 -3.42
N THR A 43 10.19 -6.39 -3.55
CA THR A 43 10.37 -7.69 -4.21
C THR A 43 9.36 -7.89 -5.32
N SER A 44 9.57 -8.92 -6.17
CA SER A 44 8.66 -9.34 -7.25
C SER A 44 7.31 -9.90 -6.78
N TYR A 45 6.90 -9.59 -5.55
CA TYR A 45 5.61 -9.94 -5.01
C TYR A 45 4.49 -9.29 -5.84
N LYS A 46 3.51 -10.10 -6.24
CA LYS A 46 2.32 -9.64 -6.99
C LYS A 46 1.45 -8.76 -6.10
N LYS A 47 1.32 -7.49 -6.48
CA LYS A 47 0.58 -6.48 -5.71
C LYS A 47 -0.88 -6.34 -6.12
N ASP A 48 -1.31 -7.07 -7.15
CA ASP A 48 -2.70 -7.21 -7.61
C ASP A 48 -3.74 -7.25 -6.47
N LYS A 49 -3.48 -8.08 -5.45
CA LYS A 49 -4.40 -8.23 -4.30
C LYS A 49 -4.52 -6.96 -3.48
N VAL A 50 -3.42 -6.23 -3.30
CA VAL A 50 -3.37 -4.96 -2.57
C VAL A 50 -4.15 -3.89 -3.34
N VAL A 51 -3.86 -3.76 -4.64
CA VAL A 51 -4.56 -2.84 -5.54
C VAL A 51 -6.07 -3.15 -5.54
N ALA A 52 -6.46 -4.42 -5.61
CA ALA A 52 -7.87 -4.81 -5.58
C ALA A 52 -8.57 -4.47 -4.25
N ILE A 53 -7.90 -4.66 -3.10
CA ILE A 53 -8.43 -4.32 -1.79
C ILE A 53 -8.61 -2.80 -1.66
N LEU A 54 -7.58 -2.03 -2.01
CA LEU A 54 -7.62 -0.57 -1.96
C LEU A 54 -8.69 0.01 -2.90
N SER A 55 -8.76 -0.49 -4.13
CA SER A 55 -9.76 -0.08 -5.13
C SER A 55 -11.19 -0.42 -4.68
N ARG A 56 -11.39 -1.59 -4.04
CA ARG A 56 -12.69 -1.95 -3.47
C ARG A 56 -13.06 -1.03 -2.29
N SER A 57 -12.09 -0.64 -1.47
CA SER A 57 -12.31 0.30 -0.36
C SER A 57 -12.70 1.69 -0.86
N LEU A 58 -12.07 2.19 -1.93
CA LEU A 58 -12.47 3.44 -2.59
C LEU A 58 -13.93 3.40 -3.06
N LYS A 59 -14.31 2.33 -3.79
CA LYS A 59 -15.69 2.16 -4.27
C LYS A 59 -16.71 2.18 -3.13
N LYS A 60 -16.37 1.54 -1.99
CA LYS A 60 -17.23 1.54 -0.80
C LYS A 60 -17.31 2.90 -0.11
N ALA A 61 -16.25 3.70 -0.19
CA ALA A 61 -16.20 5.06 0.33
C ALA A 61 -16.88 6.08 -0.61
N GLY A 62 -17.37 5.66 -1.78
CA GLY A 62 -17.90 6.55 -2.80
C GLY A 62 -16.85 7.44 -3.46
N GLU A 63 -15.57 7.05 -3.37
CA GLU A 63 -14.45 7.85 -3.85
C GLU A 63 -14.07 7.47 -5.28
N THR A 64 -14.07 8.47 -6.17
CA THR A 64 -13.75 8.31 -7.60
C THR A 64 -12.54 9.12 -8.03
N GLY A 65 -12.04 10.03 -7.19
CA GLY A 65 -10.90 10.89 -7.51
C GLY A 65 -9.52 10.26 -7.30
N ILE A 66 -9.46 9.07 -6.68
CA ILE A 66 -8.22 8.37 -6.36
C ILE A 66 -8.14 7.08 -7.17
N SER A 67 -6.95 6.79 -7.69
CA SER A 67 -6.62 5.58 -8.44
C SER A 67 -5.35 4.93 -7.89
N PHE A 68 -5.33 3.60 -7.89
CA PHE A 68 -4.17 2.80 -7.49
C PHE A 68 -3.64 2.06 -8.71
N THR A 69 -2.33 2.13 -8.95
CA THR A 69 -1.66 1.43 -10.05
C THR A 69 -0.54 0.56 -9.50
N GLU A 70 -0.46 -0.69 -9.94
CA GLU A 70 0.70 -1.53 -9.60
C GLU A 70 1.93 -1.03 -10.35
N ILE A 71 3.02 -0.84 -9.61
CA ILE A 71 4.33 -0.50 -10.15
C ILE A 71 5.28 -1.64 -9.83
N GLU A 72 6.08 -2.03 -10.81
CA GLU A 72 7.09 -3.07 -10.64
C GLU A 72 8.14 -2.68 -9.60
N PRO A 73 8.83 -3.65 -8.98
CA PRO A 73 9.84 -3.37 -7.96
C PRO A 73 11.01 -2.56 -8.52
N LEU A 74 11.45 -1.58 -7.73
CA LEU A 74 12.53 -0.65 -8.11
C LEU A 74 13.87 -1.35 -8.37
N LYS A 75 14.17 -2.43 -7.64
CA LYS A 75 15.41 -3.20 -7.82
C LYS A 75 15.51 -3.88 -9.19
N ILE A 76 14.40 -4.07 -9.89
CA ILE A 76 14.33 -4.91 -11.08
C ILE A 76 14.23 -4.07 -12.35
N TYR A 77 13.65 -2.86 -12.28
CA TYR A 77 13.38 -2.05 -13.48
C TYR A 77 13.63 -0.56 -13.24
N ALA A 78 14.58 0.03 -13.98
CA ALA A 78 14.83 1.48 -13.98
C ALA A 78 13.56 2.27 -14.36
N ASP A 79 12.71 1.69 -15.23
CA ASP A 79 11.44 2.29 -15.65
C ASP A 79 10.41 2.44 -14.53
N ALA A 80 10.59 1.71 -13.42
CA ALA A 80 9.71 1.83 -12.26
C ALA A 80 9.78 3.24 -11.65
N ILE A 81 10.96 3.89 -11.65
CA ILE A 81 11.14 5.26 -11.12
C ILE A 81 10.26 6.24 -11.89
N TYR A 82 10.31 6.20 -13.23
CA TYR A 82 9.52 7.11 -14.07
C TYR A 82 8.02 6.94 -13.83
N LYS A 83 7.55 5.69 -13.73
CA LYS A 83 6.14 5.39 -13.38
C LYS A 83 5.76 5.92 -12.00
N ILE A 84 6.68 5.90 -11.03
CA ILE A 84 6.45 6.45 -9.70
C ILE A 84 6.42 7.97 -9.71
N GLN A 85 7.29 8.62 -10.48
CA GLN A 85 7.32 10.08 -10.60
C GLN A 85 6.03 10.63 -11.25
N ASP A 86 5.37 9.83 -12.09
CA ASP A 86 4.03 10.14 -12.60
C ASP A 86 2.90 9.95 -11.57
N CYS A 87 3.23 9.53 -10.35
CA CYS A 87 2.28 9.36 -9.24
C CYS A 87 2.52 10.44 -8.18
N ASP A 88 1.45 10.84 -7.48
CA ASP A 88 1.53 11.83 -6.42
C ASP A 88 2.24 11.28 -5.16
N ALA A 89 2.05 9.98 -4.92
CA ALA A 89 2.64 9.24 -3.81
C ALA A 89 2.66 7.72 -4.09
N VAL A 90 3.36 6.99 -3.23
CA VAL A 90 3.42 5.53 -3.25
C VAL A 90 2.99 4.88 -1.94
N VAL A 91 2.37 3.71 -2.06
CA VAL A 91 2.11 2.78 -0.98
C VAL A 91 3.07 1.60 -1.14
N LEU A 92 3.77 1.26 -0.06
CA LEU A 92 4.66 0.11 -0.03
C LEU A 92 3.88 -1.13 0.39
N ALA A 93 3.80 -2.13 -0.48
CA ALA A 93 3.15 -3.40 -0.24
C ALA A 93 4.23 -4.45 0.07
N GLU A 94 4.40 -4.78 1.35
CA GLU A 94 5.46 -5.66 1.81
C GLU A 94 4.88 -6.94 2.42
N LYS A 95 5.53 -8.08 2.17
CA LYS A 95 5.12 -9.35 2.76
C LYS A 95 6.15 -9.79 3.79
N TYR A 96 5.66 -10.13 4.98
CA TYR A 96 6.52 -10.58 6.08
C TYR A 96 7.36 -11.80 5.65
N ASN A 97 8.66 -11.79 5.99
CA ASN A 97 9.66 -12.79 5.58
C ASN A 97 9.91 -12.94 4.07
N TYR A 98 9.31 -12.11 3.22
CA TYR A 98 9.59 -12.11 1.77
C TYR A 98 10.52 -10.96 1.38
N THR A 99 10.50 -9.88 2.16
CA THR A 99 11.32 -8.69 1.98
C THR A 99 12.56 -8.79 2.85
N LYS A 100 13.76 -8.74 2.24
CA LYS A 100 14.99 -8.55 3.01
C LYS A 100 15.05 -7.12 3.50
N PHE A 101 15.59 -6.92 4.70
CA PHE A 101 15.75 -5.59 5.28
C PHE A 101 16.57 -4.66 4.37
N SER A 102 17.66 -5.16 3.81
CA SER A 102 18.47 -4.44 2.82
C SER A 102 17.67 -4.00 1.59
N ASP A 103 16.78 -4.86 1.09
CA ASP A 103 15.99 -4.55 -0.11
C ASP A 103 14.96 -3.45 0.16
N PHE A 104 14.42 -3.45 1.37
CA PHE A 104 13.51 -2.41 1.83
C PHE A 104 14.22 -1.07 2.06
N GLU A 105 15.38 -1.08 2.74
CA GLU A 105 16.18 0.13 2.95
C GLU A 105 16.64 0.76 1.63
N ASP A 106 17.16 -0.04 0.69
CA ASP A 106 17.58 0.44 -0.62
C ASP A 106 16.44 1.16 -1.36
N MET A 107 15.22 0.59 -1.31
CA MET A 107 14.04 1.21 -1.89
C MET A 107 13.67 2.51 -1.17
N LEU A 108 13.67 2.53 0.18
CA LEU A 108 13.36 3.75 0.93
C LEU A 108 14.35 4.87 0.61
N GLN A 109 15.63 4.54 0.53
CA GLN A 109 16.67 5.49 0.15
C GLN A 109 16.43 6.01 -1.27
N THR A 110 16.16 5.13 -2.22
CA THR A 110 15.84 5.51 -3.60
C THR A 110 14.62 6.44 -3.65
N LEU A 111 13.52 6.08 -3.01
CA LEU A 111 12.31 6.92 -3.00
C LEU A 111 12.59 8.31 -2.42
N LYS A 112 13.45 8.39 -1.39
CA LYS A 112 13.86 9.65 -0.78
C LYS A 112 14.74 10.48 -1.72
N GLU A 113 15.70 9.87 -2.42
CA GLU A 113 16.57 10.53 -3.39
C GLU A 113 15.77 11.19 -4.52
N TYR A 114 14.67 10.55 -4.94
CA TYR A 114 13.77 11.09 -5.97
C TYR A 114 12.62 11.94 -5.43
N ASN A 115 12.63 12.31 -4.14
CA ASN A 115 11.59 13.11 -3.47
C ASN A 115 10.16 12.56 -3.63
N ILE A 116 10.03 11.23 -3.61
CA ILE A 116 8.74 10.56 -3.78
C ILE A 116 8.02 10.51 -2.42
N ASN A 117 6.76 10.95 -2.40
CA ASN A 117 5.93 10.86 -1.20
C ASN A 117 5.54 9.42 -0.89
N ILE A 118 5.67 9.02 0.37
CA ILE A 118 5.26 7.69 0.83
C ILE A 118 4.01 7.83 1.71
N VAL A 119 2.91 7.21 1.29
CA VAL A 119 1.64 7.21 2.04
C VAL A 119 1.75 6.32 3.27
N GLY A 120 2.44 5.19 3.14
CA GLY A 120 2.65 4.23 4.21
C GLY A 120 3.03 2.84 3.70
N VAL A 121 3.14 1.91 4.64
CA VAL A 121 3.44 0.50 4.40
C VAL A 121 2.22 -0.34 4.73
N VAL A 122 1.86 -1.27 3.84
CA VAL A 122 0.80 -2.25 4.07
C VAL A 122 1.39 -3.65 4.02
N THR A 123 1.14 -4.41 5.07
CA THR A 123 1.59 -5.80 5.18
C THR A 123 0.45 -6.77 4.84
N PHE A 124 0.74 -7.80 4.04
CA PHE A 124 -0.26 -8.79 3.60
C PHE A 124 0.16 -10.24 3.85
#